data_AF-F7NHZ9-F1
#
_entry.id   AF-F7NHZ9-F1
#
_cell.length_a   1.000
_cell.length_b   1.000
_cell.length_c   1.000
_cell.angle_alpha   90.00
_cell.angle_beta   90.00
_cell.angle_gamma   90.00
#
_symmetry.space_group_name_H-M   'P 1'
#
loop_
_entity.id
_entity.type
_entity.pdbx_description
1 polymer ?
#
loop_
_entity_poly.entity_id
_entity_poly.type
_entity_poly.pdbx_seq_one_letter_code
_entity_poly.pdbx_strand_id
1 'polypeptide(L)'
;MDKASLRRILSDLIAELLTNQKTKEQTIKELAQRVDIVDVLDSKDDLIINGYYALKYLTDDYETTVFELIYLNDCFIGSKQFSEAERNRFIEDGIKSENRSNKG
;
A
#
# COMPACT_ATOMS: atom_id res chain seq x y z
N MET A 1 17.14 3.62 -8.52
CA MET A 1 17.01 2.48 -7.58
C MET A 1 16.54 1.24 -8.32
N ASP A 2 16.94 0.03 -7.93
CA ASP A 2 16.44 -1.20 -8.57
C ASP A 2 15.06 -1.65 -8.04
N LYS A 3 14.38 -2.53 -8.81
CA LYS A 3 13.03 -3.01 -8.47
C LYS A 3 12.99 -3.74 -7.14
N ALA A 4 14.01 -4.54 -6.81
CA ALA A 4 14.05 -5.32 -5.58
C ALA A 4 14.13 -4.40 -4.36
N SER A 5 14.93 -3.34 -4.44
CA SER A 5 15.05 -2.33 -3.40
C SER A 5 13.76 -1.55 -3.22
N LEU A 6 13.11 -1.14 -4.32
CA LEU A 6 11.81 -0.48 -4.27
C LEU A 6 10.76 -1.36 -3.58
N ARG A 7 10.63 -2.62 -4.01
CA ARG A 7 9.68 -3.57 -3.39
C ARG A 7 9.93 -3.74 -1.90
N ARG A 8 11.20 -3.90 -1.50
CA ARG A 8 11.56 -4.02 -0.08
C ARG A 8 11.17 -2.77 0.71
N ILE A 9 11.54 -1.58 0.24
CA ILE A 9 11.23 -0.32 0.94
C ILE A 9 9.72 -0.13 1.09
N LEU A 10 8.96 -0.34 0.02
CA LEU A 10 7.51 -0.19 0.05
C LEU A 10 6.85 -1.23 0.96
N SER A 11 7.31 -2.48 0.90
CA SER A 11 6.83 -3.56 1.79
C SER A 11 7.10 -3.25 3.26
N ASP A 12 8.31 -2.80 3.59
CA ASP A 12 8.70 -2.47 4.95
C ASP A 12 7.81 -1.34 5.51
N LEU A 13 7.62 -0.27 4.74
CA LEU A 13 6.79 0.87 5.13
C LEU A 13 5.33 0.48 5.37
N ILE A 14 4.75 -0.35 4.50
CA ILE A 14 3.38 -0.85 4.68
C ILE A 14 3.28 -1.71 5.94
N ALA A 15 4.23 -2.64 6.14
CA ALA A 15 4.22 -3.54 7.30
C ALA A 15 4.36 -2.79 8.63
N GLU A 16 5.25 -1.79 8.70
CA GLU A 16 5.45 -0.94 9.88
C GLU A 16 4.19 -0.12 10.20
N LEU A 17 3.52 0.40 9.16
CA LEU A 17 2.25 1.12 9.33
C LEU A 17 1.14 0.18 9.84
N LEU A 18 0.96 -0.99 9.22
CA LEU A 18 -0.06 -1.98 9.61
C LEU A 18 0.14 -2.52 11.03
N THR A 19 1.40 -2.58 11.50
CA THR A 19 1.75 -3.03 12.85
C THR A 19 1.82 -1.88 13.88
N ASN A 20 1.37 -0.67 13.52
CA ASN A 20 1.41 0.54 14.34
C ASN A 20 2.81 0.92 14.87
N GLN A 21 3.87 0.50 14.19
CA GLN A 21 5.24 0.92 14.50
C GLN A 21 5.53 2.34 14.00
N LYS A 22 4.77 2.82 13.02
CA LYS A 22 4.84 4.18 12.46
C LYS A 22 3.46 4.78 12.27
N THR A 23 3.38 6.11 12.36
CA THR A 23 2.18 6.86 11.95
C THR A 23 2.15 7.05 10.43
N LYS A 24 0.99 7.48 9.90
CA LYS A 24 0.83 7.81 8.48
C LYS A 24 1.80 8.92 8.05
N GLU A 25 1.94 9.96 8.87
CA GLU A 25 2.82 11.11 8.59
C GLU A 25 4.30 10.71 8.58
N GLN A 26 4.71 9.85 9.53
CA GLN A 26 6.06 9.31 9.56
C GLN A 26 6.34 8.47 8.30
N THR A 27 5.37 7.64 7.90
CA THR A 27 5.46 6.79 6.72
C THR A 27 5.60 7.60 5.43
N ILE A 28 4.77 8.64 5.23
CA ILE A 28 4.86 9.54 4.08
C ILE A 28 6.21 10.27 4.05
N LYS A 29 6.64 10.80 5.20
CA LYS A 29 7.92 11.51 5.31
C LYS A 29 9.08 10.62 4.90
N GLU A 30 9.09 9.38 5.36
CA GLU A 30 10.14 8.42 5.05
C GLU A 30 10.08 7.92 3.61
N LEU A 31 8.89 7.71 3.05
CA LEU A 31 8.69 7.42 1.63
C LEU A 31 9.37 8.49 0.77
N ALA A 32 9.07 9.77 1.03
CA ALA A 32 9.62 10.90 0.29
C ALA A 32 11.15 11.05 0.43
N GLN A 33 11.75 10.51 1.50
CA GLN A 33 13.20 10.53 1.70
C GLN A 33 13.91 9.35 1.03
N ARG A 34 13.23 8.21 0.88
CA ARG A 34 13.85 6.94 0.45
C ARG A 34 13.52 6.55 -0.99
N VAL A 35 12.44 7.08 -1.56
CA VAL A 35 11.93 6.63 -2.87
C VAL A 35 11.75 7.83 -3.80
N ASP A 36 12.42 7.79 -4.95
CA ASP A 36 12.22 8.75 -6.04
C ASP A 36 11.07 8.27 -6.95
N ILE A 37 10.17 9.17 -7.32
CA ILE A 37 9.08 8.88 -8.25
C ILE A 37 9.60 8.45 -9.64
N VAL A 38 10.74 8.96 -10.08
CA VAL A 38 11.33 8.57 -11.37
C VAL A 38 11.68 7.08 -11.35
N ASP A 39 12.31 6.61 -10.27
CA ASP A 39 12.63 5.18 -10.09
C ASP A 39 11.38 4.30 -10.06
N VAL A 40 10.30 4.79 -9.43
CA VAL A 40 9.01 4.09 -9.38
C VAL A 40 8.40 3.94 -10.78
N LEU A 41 8.36 5.02 -11.57
CA LEU A 41 7.79 4.97 -12.92
C LEU A 41 8.66 4.16 -13.89
N ASP A 42 9.98 4.25 -13.77
CA ASP A 42 10.93 3.49 -14.58
C ASP A 42 10.89 1.99 -14.27
N SER A 43 10.42 1.60 -13.08
CA SER A 43 10.23 0.20 -12.72
C SER A 43 9.25 -0.52 -13.65
N LYS A 44 8.24 0.18 -14.22
CA LYS A 44 7.18 -0.44 -15.05
C LYS A 44 6.58 -1.69 -14.41
N ASP A 45 6.44 -1.68 -13.09
CA ASP A 45 5.89 -2.76 -12.28
C ASP A 45 4.66 -2.21 -11.54
N ASP A 46 3.48 -2.71 -11.92
CA ASP A 46 2.22 -2.14 -11.44
C ASP A 46 2.07 -2.26 -9.92
N LEU A 47 2.64 -3.28 -9.28
CA LEU A 47 2.61 -3.43 -7.83
C LEU A 47 3.45 -2.34 -7.16
N ILE A 48 4.64 -2.04 -7.71
CA ILE A 48 5.50 -0.96 -7.19
C ILE A 48 4.81 0.39 -7.33
N ILE A 49 4.23 0.67 -8.51
CA ILE A 49 3.55 1.93 -8.79
C ILE A 49 2.34 2.10 -7.86
N ASN A 50 1.47 1.10 -7.76
CA ASN A 50 0.30 1.15 -6.88
C ASN A 50 0.70 1.23 -5.40
N GLY A 51 1.72 0.48 -4.97
CA GLY A 51 2.23 0.54 -3.60
C GLY A 51 2.76 1.93 -3.22
N TYR A 52 3.50 2.58 -4.13
CA TYR A 52 3.97 3.94 -3.91
C TYR A 52 2.81 4.94 -3.76
N TYR A 53 1.83 4.91 -4.67
CA TYR A 53 0.71 5.85 -4.61
C TYR A 53 -0.19 5.61 -3.41
N ALA A 54 -0.42 4.36 -3.02
CA ALA A 54 -1.13 4.02 -1.79
C ALA A 54 -0.47 4.63 -0.54
N LEU A 55 0.87 4.57 -0.45
CA LEU A 55 1.59 5.22 0.65
C LEU A 55 1.58 6.75 0.54
N LYS A 56 1.68 7.30 -0.67
CA LYS A 56 1.69 8.75 -0.92
C LYS A 56 0.37 9.41 -0.53
N TYR A 57 -0.75 8.71 -0.68
CA TYR A 57 -2.10 9.23 -0.42
C TYR A 57 -2.68 8.80 0.94
N LEU A 58 -1.84 8.42 1.90
CA LEU A 58 -2.27 8.05 3.27
C LEU A 58 -2.92 9.20 4.07
N THR A 59 -2.76 10.46 3.66
CA THR A 59 -3.36 11.61 4.37
C THR A 59 -4.11 12.53 3.40
N ASP A 60 -4.47 12.03 2.22
CA ASP A 60 -5.22 12.78 1.22
C ASP A 60 -6.73 12.67 1.48
N ASP A 61 -7.54 13.55 0.88
CA ASP A 61 -9.00 13.56 1.01
C ASP A 61 -9.63 12.24 0.52
N TYR A 62 -8.96 11.57 -0.42
CA TYR A 62 -9.26 10.23 -0.89
C TYR A 62 -8.26 9.23 -0.33
N GLU A 63 -8.28 9.08 1.00
CA GLU A 63 -7.30 8.31 1.73
C GLU A 63 -7.24 6.84 1.27
N THR A 64 -6.02 6.31 1.17
CA THR A 64 -5.80 4.87 1.01
C THR A 64 -6.41 4.10 2.17
N THR A 65 -7.19 3.07 1.86
CA THR A 65 -7.89 2.27 2.88
C THR A 65 -6.96 1.25 3.53
N VAL A 66 -7.27 0.83 4.76
CA VAL A 66 -6.52 -0.25 5.43
C VAL A 66 -6.57 -1.57 4.63
N PHE A 67 -7.69 -1.86 3.96
CA PHE A 67 -7.83 -3.04 3.11
C PHE A 67 -6.91 -3.01 1.89
N GLU A 68 -6.73 -1.83 1.29
CA GLU A 68 -5.76 -1.64 0.21
C GLU A 68 -4.33 -1.94 0.68
N LEU A 69 -3.93 -1.42 1.84
CA LEU A 69 -2.62 -1.68 2.43
C LEU A 69 -2.39 -3.17 2.72
N ILE A 70 -3.40 -3.86 3.27
CA ILE A 70 -3.33 -5.30 3.53
C ILE A 70 -3.13 -6.08 2.23
N TYR A 71 -3.91 -5.76 1.20
CA TYR A 71 -3.81 -6.42 -0.10
C TYR A 71 -2.43 -6.19 -0.75
N LEU A 72 -1.92 -4.96 -0.71
CA LEU A 72 -0.60 -4.63 -1.24
C LEU A 72 0.50 -5.36 -0.49
N ASN A 73 0.42 -5.43 0.85
CA ASN A 73 1.37 -6.18 1.67
C ASN A 73 1.42 -7.67 1.28
N ASP A 74 0.25 -8.30 1.11
CA ASP A 74 0.15 -9.69 0.63
C ASP A 74 0.84 -9.88 -0.73
N CYS A 75 0.69 -8.91 -1.63
CA CYS A 75 1.35 -8.94 -2.93
C CYS A 75 2.88 -8.76 -2.83
N PHE A 76 3.35 -7.89 -1.92
CA PHE A 76 4.79 -7.67 -1.72
C PHE A 76 5.50 -8.88 -1.10
N ILE A 77 4.87 -9.54 -0.13
CA ILE A 77 5.42 -10.77 0.50
C ILE A 77 5.23 -12.02 -0.37
N GLY A 78 4.51 -11.91 -1.49
CA GLY A 78 4.29 -12.99 -2.46
C GLY A 78 3.20 -13.98 -2.07
N SER A 79 2.32 -13.66 -1.11
CA SER A 79 1.15 -14.49 -0.79
C SER A 79 0.02 -14.33 -1.82
N LYS A 80 0.02 -13.22 -2.57
CA LYS A 80 -0.90 -12.95 -3.69
C LYS A 80 -0.15 -12.43 -4.92
N GLN A 81 -0.73 -12.66 -6.09
CA GLN A 81 -0.31 -11.99 -7.31
C GLN A 81 -1.08 -10.69 -7.46
N PHE A 82 -0.41 -9.61 -7.84
CA PHE A 82 -1.06 -8.32 -7.99
C PHE A 82 -1.94 -8.27 -9.25
N SER A 83 -3.19 -7.87 -9.06
CA SER A 83 -4.03 -7.25 -10.09
C SER A 83 -4.89 -6.13 -9.51
N GLU A 84 -5.17 -5.10 -10.30
CA GLU A 84 -6.05 -3.98 -9.88
C GLU A 84 -7.49 -4.44 -9.63
N ALA A 85 -7.97 -5.38 -10.46
CA ALA A 85 -9.32 -5.92 -10.30
C ALA A 85 -9.50 -6.67 -8.97
N GLU A 86 -8.51 -7.46 -8.55
CA GLU A 86 -8.55 -8.15 -7.25
C GLU A 86 -8.39 -7.18 -6.08
N ARG A 87 -7.53 -6.17 -6.21
CA ARG A 87 -7.40 -5.10 -5.22
C ARG A 87 -8.77 -4.46 -4.96
N ASN A 88 -9.42 -4.00 -6.02
CA ASN A 88 -10.69 -3.27 -5.90
C ASN A 88 -11.78 -4.15 -5.27
N ARG A 89 -11.87 -5.43 -5.67
CA ARG A 89 -12.77 -6.40 -5.02
C ARG A 89 -12.46 -6.58 -3.55
N PHE A 90 -11.18 -6.73 -3.19
CA PHE A 90 -10.75 -6.91 -1.80
C PHE A 90 -11.14 -5.71 -0.92
N ILE A 91 -10.95 -4.48 -1.43
CA ILE A 91 -11.36 -3.25 -0.75
C ILE A 91 -12.88 -3.22 -0.57
N GLU A 92 -13.66 -3.48 -1.62
CA GLU A 92 -15.12 -3.50 -1.55
C GLU A 92 -15.66 -4.50 -0.53
N ASP A 93 -15.11 -5.72 -0.51
CA ASP A 93 -15.54 -6.78 0.39
C ASP A 93 -15.18 -6.45 1.85
N GLY A 94 -14.00 -5.88 2.08
CA GLY A 94 -13.57 -5.38 3.39
C GLY A 94 -14.53 -4.33 3.94
N ILE A 95 -14.82 -3.28 3.16
CA ILE A 95 -15.74 -2.20 3.55
C ILE A 95 -17.15 -2.74 3.83
N LYS A 96 -17.65 -3.69 3.01
CA LYS A 96 -18.96 -4.32 3.26
C LYS A 96 -18.99 -5.11 4.57
N SER A 97 -17.88 -5.74 4.96
CA SER A 97 -17.79 -6.55 6.18
C SER A 97 -17.80 -5.71 7.47
N GLU A 98 -17.09 -4.58 7.50
CA GLU A 98 -17.08 -3.65 8.64
C GLU A 98 -18.45 -3.03 8.89
N ASN A 99 -19.12 -2.62 7.80
CA ASN A 99 -20.46 -2.04 7.86
C ASN A 99 -21.53 -3.01 8.39
N ARG A 100 -21.32 -4.32 8.28
CA ARG A 100 -22.20 -5.34 8.87
C ARG A 100 -21.90 -5.54 10.35
N SER A 101 -20.64 -5.48 10.74
CA SER A 101 -20.19 -5.70 12.12
C SER A 101 -20.61 -4.55 13.07
N ASN A 102 -20.72 -3.32 12.55
CA ASN A 102 -21.18 -2.16 13.32
C ASN A 102 -22.71 -2.01 13.45
N LYS A 103 -23.49 -2.96 12.90
CA LYS A 103 -24.97 -2.96 12.94
C LYS A 103 -25.55 -4.09 13.82
N GLY A 104 -24.71 -4.90 14.45
CA GLY A 104 -25.11 -5.96 15.40
C GLY A 104 -24.76 -5.56 16.83
#